data_AF-A0A2I8VKY9-F1
#
_entry.id   AF-A0A2I8VKY9-F1
#
_cell.length_a   1.000
_cell.length_b   1.000
_cell.length_c   1.000
_cell.angle_alpha   90.00
_cell.angle_beta   90.00
_cell.angle_gamma   90.00
#
_symmetry.space_group_name_H-M   'P 1'
#
loop_
_entity.id
_entity.type
_entity.pdbx_description
1 polymer ?
#
loop_
_entity_poly.entity_id
_entity_poly.type
_entity_poly.pdbx_seq_one_letter_code
_entity_poly.pdbx_strand_id
1 'polypeptide(L)'
;MTDVEHHGSTRGSTEPRTRTTTALGHGHGLGTRGRRGLAIAFLLAVAAVARFLPLYWSPHPATTDGFQYAWFATEALRTGAYPIPEFRVDSFVYTGLIASVSAVVGVDPLRVTQPLSSLIGVGGVFTGIAVAHRVASEFDWPRRRVSAAVVATGAFLALDGIYLRRTMVADEEVMAYVLIPLLLLALHLWLADGRRTRRWGWCSASSS
;
A
#
# COMPACT_ATOMS: atom_id res chain seq x y z
N MET A 1 7.77 62.62 35.40
CA MET A 1 8.75 63.71 35.33
C MET A 1 9.94 63.29 36.18
N THR A 2 10.85 62.53 35.57
CA THR A 2 12.30 62.50 35.80
C THR A 2 12.88 61.41 34.90
N ASP A 3 13.57 61.87 33.86
CA ASP A 3 14.53 61.13 33.06
C ASP A 3 15.65 60.57 33.94
N VAL A 4 16.10 59.35 33.62
CA VAL A 4 17.49 58.94 33.86
C VAL A 4 17.95 58.12 32.65
N GLU A 5 18.64 58.79 31.74
CA GLU A 5 19.58 58.17 30.81
C GLU A 5 20.77 57.62 31.60
N HIS A 6 21.19 56.39 31.32
CA HIS A 6 22.60 56.03 31.47
C HIS A 6 23.07 55.12 30.34
N HIS A 7 23.91 55.73 29.50
CA HIS A 7 24.86 55.09 28.61
C HIS A 7 25.74 54.06 29.33
N GLY A 8 25.81 52.85 28.76
CA GLY A 8 26.75 51.81 29.16
C GLY A 8 27.23 51.03 27.94
N SER A 9 28.05 51.69 27.12
CA SER A 9 28.78 51.10 25.99
C SER A 9 29.85 50.13 26.49
N THR A 10 29.69 48.84 26.20
CA THR A 10 30.81 47.87 26.24
C THR A 10 30.91 47.17 24.89
N ARG A 11 31.81 47.71 24.06
CA ARG A 11 32.34 47.07 22.87
C ARG A 11 33.07 45.79 23.28
N GLY A 12 32.37 44.66 23.17
CA GLY A 12 32.96 43.33 23.20
C GLY A 12 33.57 42.99 21.84
N SER A 13 34.88 42.80 21.86
CA SER A 13 35.77 42.34 20.79
C SER A 13 35.16 41.36 19.77
N THR A 14 35.12 41.78 18.51
CA THR A 14 34.97 40.92 17.34
C THR A 14 36.27 40.14 17.12
N GLU A 15 36.36 38.95 17.71
CA GLU A 15 37.31 37.93 17.26
C GLU A 15 36.92 37.46 15.86
N PRO A 16 37.85 37.48 14.88
CA PRO A 16 37.62 36.83 13.60
C PRO A 16 37.72 35.32 13.81
N ARG A 17 36.58 34.72 14.15
CA ARG A 17 36.44 33.27 14.24
C ARG A 17 36.59 32.71 12.83
N THR A 18 37.81 32.28 12.51
CA THR A 18 38.19 31.50 11.33
C THR A 18 37.30 30.27 11.30
N ARG A 19 36.14 30.38 10.63
CA ARG A 19 35.32 29.24 10.26
C ARG A 19 36.07 28.49 9.18
N THR A 20 36.93 27.58 9.62
CA THR A 20 37.35 26.44 8.81
C THR A 20 36.08 25.71 8.42
N THR A 21 35.59 26.03 7.22
CA THR A 21 34.49 25.35 6.57
C THR A 21 35.05 24.02 6.12
N THR A 22 35.03 23.05 7.04
CA THR A 22 35.27 21.65 6.73
C THR A 22 34.13 21.19 5.83
N ALA A 23 34.33 21.40 4.53
CA ALA A 23 33.61 20.73 3.46
C ALA A 23 33.97 19.24 3.51
N LEU A 24 33.38 18.51 4.44
CA LEU A 24 33.52 17.06 4.53
C LEU A 24 32.12 16.45 4.63
N GLY A 25 31.80 15.67 3.60
CA GLY A 25 30.75 14.66 3.68
C GLY A 25 29.40 15.07 3.12
N HIS A 26 29.36 15.44 1.84
CA HIS A 26 28.18 15.14 1.00
C HIS A 26 28.11 13.61 0.77
N GLY A 27 28.04 12.85 1.87
CA GLY A 27 27.81 11.42 1.86
C GLY A 27 26.36 11.21 1.49
N HIS A 28 26.14 10.72 0.28
CA HIS A 28 24.87 10.28 -0.28
C HIS A 28 23.86 9.82 0.79
N GLY A 29 22.80 10.61 0.98
CA GLY A 29 21.61 10.28 1.78
C GLY A 29 20.77 9.10 1.23
N LEU A 30 21.39 8.20 0.46
CA LEU A 30 20.79 7.00 -0.12
C LEU A 30 20.62 5.87 0.91
N GLY A 31 21.38 5.88 2.01
CA GLY A 31 21.42 4.77 2.97
C GLY A 31 20.11 4.47 3.69
N THR A 32 19.25 5.46 3.94
CA THR A 32 18.00 5.25 4.70
C THR A 32 16.81 4.93 3.80
N ARG A 33 16.71 5.58 2.64
CA ARG A 33 15.67 5.29 1.64
C ARG A 33 15.85 3.91 1.01
N GLY A 34 17.09 3.55 0.67
CA GLY A 34 17.40 2.22 0.12
C GLY A 34 17.08 1.09 1.09
N ARG A 35 17.46 1.22 2.37
CA ARG A 35 17.15 0.22 3.41
C ARG A 35 15.66 0.00 3.61
N ARG A 36 14.86 1.08 3.58
CA ARG A 36 13.41 0.98 3.71
C ARG A 36 12.76 0.30 2.49
N GLY A 37 13.18 0.68 1.29
CA GLY A 37 12.71 0.03 0.07
C GLY A 37 13.03 -1.47 0.06
N LEU A 38 14.26 -1.82 0.47
CA LEU A 38 14.70 -3.21 0.59
C LEU A 38 13.90 -3.99 1.65
N ALA A 39 13.58 -3.37 2.80
CA ALA A 39 12.73 -4.01 3.81
C ALA A 39 11.31 -4.26 3.30
N ILE A 40 10.71 -3.31 2.57
CA ILE A 40 9.38 -3.50 1.96
C ILE A 40 9.44 -4.61 0.90
N ALA A 41 10.44 -4.58 0.02
CA ALA A 41 10.62 -5.61 -1.00
C ALA A 41 10.81 -7.01 -0.37
N PHE A 42 11.60 -7.11 0.70
CA PHE A 42 11.76 -8.34 1.46
C PHE A 42 10.44 -8.83 2.05
N LEU A 43 9.65 -7.95 2.67
CA LEU A 43 8.34 -8.31 3.23
C LEU A 43 7.35 -8.78 2.16
N LEU A 44 7.36 -8.15 0.98
CA LEU A 44 6.54 -8.58 -0.15
C LEU A 44 7.01 -9.94 -0.70
N ALA A 45 8.32 -10.17 -0.75
CA ALA A 45 8.87 -11.47 -1.14
C ALA A 45 8.47 -12.57 -0.15
N VAL A 46 8.56 -12.30 1.16
CA VAL A 46 8.08 -13.21 2.20
C VAL A 46 6.57 -13.48 2.06
N ALA A 47 5.77 -12.43 1.87
CA ALA A 47 4.33 -12.55 1.66
C ALA A 47 3.98 -13.38 0.41
N ALA A 48 4.75 -13.22 -0.67
CA ALA A 48 4.61 -14.00 -1.89
C ALA A 48 4.99 -15.47 -1.64
N VAL A 49 6.18 -15.73 -1.10
CA VAL A 49 6.61 -17.11 -0.78
C VAL A 49 5.57 -17.82 0.07
N ALA A 50 5.11 -17.19 1.16
CA ALA A 50 4.10 -17.78 2.05
C ALA A 50 2.79 -18.14 1.32
N ARG A 51 2.35 -17.31 0.37
CA ARG A 51 1.09 -17.50 -0.37
C ARG A 51 1.20 -18.39 -1.59
N PHE A 52 2.40 -18.47 -2.19
CA PHE A 52 2.65 -19.31 -3.36
C PHE A 52 3.18 -20.70 -3.00
N LEU A 53 3.69 -20.89 -1.78
CA LEU A 53 4.17 -22.20 -1.32
C LEU A 53 3.12 -23.33 -1.47
N PRO A 54 1.82 -23.12 -1.19
CA PRO A 54 0.80 -24.15 -1.44
C PRO A 54 0.76 -24.67 -2.87
N LEU A 55 1.02 -23.79 -3.84
CA LEU A 55 0.95 -24.13 -5.26
C LEU A 55 2.02 -25.13 -5.67
N TYR A 56 3.10 -25.27 -4.89
CA TYR A 56 4.10 -26.30 -5.10
C TYR A 56 3.54 -27.71 -4.87
N TRP A 57 2.61 -27.88 -3.93
CA TRP A 57 1.96 -29.18 -3.68
C TRP A 57 0.77 -29.41 -4.60
N SER A 58 -0.05 -28.39 -4.85
CA SER A 58 -1.19 -28.48 -5.77
C SER A 58 -1.50 -27.12 -6.40
N PRO A 59 -1.56 -27.02 -7.74
CA PRO A 59 -1.93 -25.78 -8.42
C PRO A 59 -3.44 -25.51 -8.38
N HIS A 60 -4.24 -26.43 -7.83
CA HIS A 60 -5.69 -26.33 -7.81
C HIS A 60 -6.22 -25.58 -6.58
N PRO A 61 -7.42 -25.00 -6.65
CA PRO A 61 -8.06 -24.36 -5.51
C PRO A 61 -8.20 -25.31 -4.32
N ALA A 62 -7.95 -24.79 -3.11
CA ALA A 62 -8.11 -25.56 -1.88
C ALA A 62 -9.56 -25.63 -1.37
N THR A 63 -10.47 -24.87 -1.96
CA THR A 63 -11.89 -24.75 -1.58
C THR A 63 -12.83 -25.11 -2.71
N THR A 64 -14.01 -25.60 -2.34
CA THR A 64 -15.13 -25.87 -3.25
C THR A 64 -15.56 -24.63 -4.01
N ASP A 65 -15.58 -23.47 -3.36
CA ASP A 65 -15.97 -22.20 -3.99
C ASP A 65 -14.99 -21.81 -5.11
N GLY A 66 -13.68 -22.04 -4.91
CA GLY A 66 -12.67 -21.82 -5.94
C GLY A 66 -12.87 -22.67 -7.20
N PHE A 67 -13.33 -23.93 -7.07
CA PHE A 67 -13.71 -24.75 -8.22
C PHE A 67 -14.97 -24.22 -8.90
N GLN A 68 -15.95 -23.76 -8.13
CA GLN A 68 -17.17 -23.16 -8.66
C GLN A 68 -16.86 -21.89 -9.48
N TYR A 69 -15.97 -21.01 -8.99
CA TYR A 69 -15.51 -19.83 -9.72
C TYR A 69 -14.78 -20.18 -11.01
N ALA A 70 -13.92 -21.19 -10.98
CA ALA A 70 -13.24 -21.67 -12.17
C ALA A 70 -14.24 -22.21 -13.21
N TRP A 71 -15.24 -23.00 -12.78
CA TRP A 71 -16.25 -23.54 -13.67
C TRP A 71 -17.10 -22.44 -14.32
N PHE A 72 -17.58 -21.47 -13.54
CA PHE A 72 -18.32 -20.33 -14.06
C PHE A 72 -17.49 -19.47 -15.02
N ALA A 73 -16.20 -19.26 -14.73
CA ALA A 73 -15.30 -18.55 -15.62
C ALA A 73 -15.10 -19.31 -16.94
N THR A 74 -14.93 -20.64 -16.90
CA THR A 74 -14.85 -21.48 -18.09
C THR A 74 -16.13 -21.40 -18.91
N GLU A 75 -17.29 -21.43 -18.27
CA GLU A 75 -18.58 -21.34 -18.97
C GLU A 75 -18.79 -19.96 -19.60
N ALA A 76 -18.39 -18.89 -18.91
CA ALA A 76 -18.42 -17.53 -19.45
C ALA A 76 -17.51 -17.37 -20.66
N LEU A 77 -16.31 -17.97 -20.64
CA LEU A 77 -15.40 -17.96 -21.79
C LEU A 77 -15.92 -18.82 -22.96
N ARG A 78 -16.58 -19.95 -22.66
CA ARG A 78 -17.12 -20.88 -23.66
C ARG A 78 -18.34 -20.30 -24.39
N THR A 79 -19.24 -19.66 -23.66
CA THR A 79 -20.52 -19.18 -24.20
C THR A 79 -20.51 -17.70 -24.57
N GLY A 80 -19.52 -16.94 -24.08
CA GLY A 80 -19.48 -15.48 -24.21
C GLY A 80 -20.46 -14.75 -23.29
N ALA A 81 -21.12 -15.44 -22.36
CA ALA A 81 -22.11 -14.88 -21.44
C ALA A 81 -21.97 -15.48 -20.04
N TYR A 82 -22.26 -14.70 -19.00
CA TYR A 82 -22.33 -15.23 -17.64
C TYR A 82 -23.59 -16.11 -17.46
N PRO A 83 -23.49 -17.27 -16.78
CA PRO A 83 -24.65 -18.06 -16.37
C PRO A 83 -25.37 -17.38 -15.18
N ILE A 84 -26.00 -16.23 -15.44
CA ILE A 84 -26.64 -15.36 -14.43
C ILE A 84 -27.61 -16.11 -13.49
N PRO A 85 -28.46 -17.05 -13.95
CA PRO A 85 -29.40 -17.75 -13.07
C PRO A 85 -28.74 -18.53 -11.93
N GLU A 86 -27.50 -18.99 -12.12
CA GLU A 86 -26.74 -19.80 -11.17
C GLU A 86 -25.77 -18.96 -10.31
N PHE A 87 -25.59 -17.68 -10.62
CA PHE A 87 -24.64 -16.80 -9.94
C PHE A 87 -25.17 -16.28 -8.61
N ARG A 88 -24.34 -16.39 -7.57
CA ARG A 88 -24.46 -15.49 -6.42
C ARG A 88 -23.83 -14.14 -6.78
N VAL A 89 -24.40 -13.05 -6.27
CA VAL A 89 -24.01 -11.67 -6.63
C VAL A 89 -22.54 -11.37 -6.26
N ASP A 90 -22.10 -11.90 -5.13
CA ASP A 90 -20.74 -11.81 -4.60
C ASP A 90 -19.70 -12.54 -5.48
N SER A 91 -20.11 -13.58 -6.19
CA SER A 91 -19.26 -14.34 -7.12
C SER A 91 -18.98 -13.64 -8.45
N PHE A 92 -19.77 -12.62 -8.81
CA PHE A 92 -19.73 -11.97 -10.13
C PHE A 92 -18.36 -11.36 -10.44
N VAL A 93 -17.88 -10.51 -9.54
CA VAL A 93 -16.63 -9.75 -9.75
C VAL A 93 -15.44 -10.69 -9.81
N TYR A 94 -15.37 -11.64 -8.89
CA TYR A 94 -14.24 -12.54 -8.77
C TYR A 94 -14.18 -13.53 -9.96
N THR A 95 -15.32 -14.07 -10.38
CA THR A 95 -15.39 -14.92 -11.57
C THR A 95 -15.01 -14.16 -12.83
N GLY A 96 -15.51 -12.93 -12.99
CA GLY A 96 -15.16 -12.09 -14.13
C GLY A 96 -13.68 -11.74 -14.20
N LEU A 97 -13.04 -11.54 -13.05
CA LEU A 97 -11.60 -11.37 -12.96
C LEU A 97 -10.84 -12.63 -13.40
N ILE A 98 -11.24 -13.82 -12.93
CA ILE A 98 -10.63 -15.09 -13.36
C ILE A 98 -10.77 -15.27 -14.87
N ALA A 99 -11.98 -15.11 -15.41
CA ALA A 99 -12.24 -15.23 -16.85
C ALA A 99 -11.37 -14.26 -17.66
N SER A 100 -11.30 -13.00 -17.24
CA SER A 100 -10.49 -11.96 -17.91
C SER A 100 -9.00 -12.30 -17.90
N VAL A 101 -8.45 -12.68 -16.75
CA VAL A 101 -7.03 -13.06 -16.63
C VAL A 101 -6.74 -14.32 -17.46
N SER A 102 -7.62 -15.30 -17.43
CA SER A 102 -7.50 -16.55 -18.18
C SER A 102 -7.51 -16.29 -19.70
N ALA A 103 -8.38 -15.40 -20.17
CA ALA A 103 -8.44 -14.98 -21.58
C ALA A 103 -7.16 -14.26 -22.02
N VAL A 104 -6.60 -13.39 -21.17
CA VAL A 104 -5.37 -12.63 -21.48
C VAL A 104 -4.14 -13.53 -21.48
N VAL A 105 -4.01 -14.43 -20.51
CA VAL A 105 -2.82 -15.29 -20.36
C VAL A 105 -2.92 -16.56 -21.21
N GLY A 106 -4.12 -16.93 -21.67
CA GLY A 106 -4.36 -18.15 -22.45
C GLY A 106 -4.27 -19.43 -21.62
N VAL A 107 -4.58 -19.37 -20.33
CA VAL A 107 -4.51 -20.51 -19.39
C VAL A 107 -5.90 -20.83 -18.87
N ASP A 108 -6.18 -22.11 -18.63
CA ASP A 108 -7.44 -22.59 -18.05
C ASP A 108 -7.77 -21.85 -16.74
N PRO A 109 -9.01 -21.31 -16.59
CA PRO A 109 -9.50 -20.72 -15.35
C PRO A 109 -9.13 -21.50 -14.09
N LEU A 110 -9.24 -22.84 -14.12
CA LEU A 110 -8.94 -23.68 -12.97
C LEU A 110 -7.49 -23.56 -12.48
N ARG A 111 -6.55 -23.34 -13.41
CA ARG A 111 -5.12 -23.17 -13.09
C ARG A 111 -4.78 -21.73 -12.70
N VAL A 112 -5.62 -20.76 -13.06
CA VAL A 112 -5.42 -19.33 -12.79
C VAL A 112 -5.97 -18.93 -11.43
N THR A 113 -7.07 -19.54 -11.00
CA THR A 113 -7.81 -19.18 -9.77
C THR A 113 -6.91 -19.10 -8.52
N GLN A 114 -6.14 -20.15 -8.25
CA GLN A 114 -5.31 -20.22 -7.05
C GLN A 114 -4.12 -19.23 -7.10
N PRO A 115 -3.30 -19.16 -8.16
CA PRO A 115 -2.24 -18.14 -8.27
C PRO A 115 -2.75 -16.71 -8.20
N LEU A 116 -3.90 -16.44 -8.83
CA LEU A 116 -4.51 -15.12 -8.84
C LEU A 116 -4.91 -14.70 -7.41
N SER A 117 -5.50 -15.60 -6.63
CA SER A 117 -5.83 -15.37 -5.22
C SER A 117 -4.60 -15.02 -4.41
N SER A 118 -3.53 -15.82 -4.54
CA SER A 118 -2.25 -15.58 -3.87
C SER A 118 -1.69 -14.22 -4.25
N LEU A 119 -1.79 -13.81 -5.52
CA LEU A 119 -1.34 -12.50 -5.99
C LEU A 119 -2.16 -11.35 -5.38
N ILE A 120 -3.50 -11.47 -5.33
CA ILE A 120 -4.37 -10.48 -4.69
C ILE A 120 -4.02 -10.37 -3.20
N GLY A 121 -3.76 -11.50 -2.53
CA GLY A 121 -3.30 -11.52 -1.14
C GLY A 121 -1.98 -10.77 -0.92
N VAL A 122 -1.01 -10.89 -1.83
CA VAL A 122 0.23 -10.07 -1.82
C VAL A 122 -0.10 -8.59 -2.03
N GLY A 123 -1.02 -8.29 -2.94
CA GLY A 123 -1.54 -6.94 -3.16
C GLY A 123 -2.14 -6.33 -1.88
N GLY A 124 -2.85 -7.12 -1.08
CA GLY A 124 -3.37 -6.70 0.23
C GLY A 124 -2.29 -6.26 1.21
N VAL A 125 -1.19 -7.01 1.28
CA VAL A 125 -0.01 -6.63 2.09
C VAL A 125 0.58 -5.31 1.60
N PHE A 126 0.75 -5.15 0.29
CA PHE A 126 1.26 -3.92 -0.31
C PHE A 126 0.37 -2.71 0.01
N THR A 127 -0.95 -2.86 -0.16
CA THR A 127 -1.92 -1.81 0.16
C THR A 127 -1.88 -1.45 1.65
N GLY A 128 -1.81 -2.43 2.54
CA GLY A 128 -1.68 -2.18 3.98
C GLY A 128 -0.42 -1.41 4.34
N ILE A 129 0.71 -1.74 3.73
CA ILE A 129 1.99 -0.99 3.84
C ILE A 129 1.82 0.45 3.36
N ALA A 130 1.16 0.67 2.23
CA ALA A 130 0.93 1.99 1.66
C ALA A 130 0.03 2.85 2.57
N VAL A 131 -1.06 2.28 3.08
CA VAL A 131 -1.96 2.93 4.05
C VAL A 131 -1.22 3.28 5.32
N ALA A 132 -0.50 2.33 5.92
CA ALA A 132 0.28 2.56 7.14
C ALA A 132 1.32 3.68 6.96
N HIS A 133 2.00 3.70 5.81
CA HIS A 133 2.93 4.78 5.51
C HIS A 133 2.23 6.13 5.46
N ARG A 134 1.11 6.20 4.73
CA ARG A 134 0.37 7.45 4.55
C ARG A 134 -0.13 7.98 5.88
N VAL A 135 -0.83 7.15 6.65
CA VAL A 135 -1.36 7.50 7.97
C VAL A 135 -0.21 7.95 8.90
N ALA A 136 0.85 7.16 9.04
CA ALA A 136 1.95 7.52 9.93
C ALA A 136 2.71 8.79 9.50
N SER A 137 2.75 9.09 8.19
CA SER A 137 3.38 10.32 7.68
C SER A 137 2.58 11.59 7.96
N GLU A 138 1.29 11.48 8.28
CA GLU A 138 0.43 12.62 8.59
C GLU A 138 0.45 13.01 10.08
N PHE A 139 0.95 12.15 10.97
CA PHE A 139 1.02 12.39 12.42
C PHE A 139 2.30 13.10 12.90
N ASP A 140 3.05 13.78 12.02
CA ASP A 140 4.33 14.43 12.33
C ASP A 140 5.35 13.51 13.04
N TRP A 141 5.24 12.20 12.82
CA TRP A 141 6.11 11.24 13.48
C TRP A 141 7.55 11.31 12.95
N PRO A 142 8.56 11.09 13.80
CA PRO A 142 9.93 10.90 13.36
C PRO A 142 9.99 9.79 12.30
N ARG A 143 10.79 9.99 11.24
CA ARG A 143 10.94 9.03 10.12
C ARG A 143 11.22 7.59 10.55
N ARG A 144 11.92 7.42 11.68
CA ARG A 144 12.20 6.10 12.29
C ARG A 144 10.92 5.40 12.75
N ARG A 145 9.99 6.13 13.40
CA ARG A 145 8.70 5.59 13.85
C ARG A 145 7.79 5.26 12.66
N VAL A 146 7.75 6.11 11.64
CA VAL A 146 7.03 5.81 10.38
C VAL A 146 7.56 4.53 9.73
N SER A 147 8.89 4.40 9.64
CA SER A 147 9.51 3.19 9.07
C SER A 147 9.20 1.95 9.89
N ALA A 148 9.26 2.05 11.23
CA ALA A 148 8.90 0.95 12.12
C ALA A 148 7.43 0.54 11.98
N ALA A 149 6.50 1.51 11.92
CA ALA A 149 5.08 1.24 11.71
C ALA A 149 4.84 0.51 10.38
N VAL A 150 5.45 0.98 9.29
CA VAL A 150 5.33 0.36 7.96
C VAL A 150 5.87 -1.06 7.95
N VAL A 151 7.05 -1.29 8.53
CA VAL A 151 7.66 -2.63 8.62
C VAL A 151 6.82 -3.55 9.51
N ALA A 152 6.32 -3.05 10.65
CA ALA A 152 5.48 -3.81 11.56
C ALA A 152 4.16 -4.21 10.90
N THR A 153 3.48 -3.28 10.21
CA THR A 153 2.26 -3.58 9.45
C THR A 153 2.52 -4.60 8.35
N GLY A 154 3.60 -4.41 7.57
CA GLY A 154 3.96 -5.35 6.51
C GLY A 154 4.29 -6.75 7.04
N ALA A 155 5.04 -6.85 8.14
CA ALA A 155 5.34 -8.12 8.78
C ALA A 155 4.09 -8.80 9.34
N PHE A 156 3.21 -8.04 10.00
CA PHE A 156 1.95 -8.55 10.53
C PHE A 156 1.05 -9.08 9.41
N LEU A 157 0.81 -8.32 8.34
CA LEU A 157 -0.02 -8.79 7.21
C LEU A 157 0.66 -9.91 6.40
N ALA A 158 1.99 -9.98 6.37
CA ALA A 158 2.70 -11.04 5.68
C ALA A 158 2.61 -12.39 6.42
N LEU A 159 2.63 -12.37 7.76
CA LEU A 159 2.83 -13.56 8.60
C LEU A 159 1.66 -13.89 9.54
N ASP A 160 0.71 -12.99 9.75
CA ASP A 160 -0.46 -13.27 10.59
C ASP A 160 -1.24 -14.45 10.01
N GLY A 161 -1.33 -15.54 10.77
CA GLY A 161 -1.86 -16.81 10.30
C GLY A 161 -3.33 -16.73 9.87
N ILE A 162 -4.13 -15.86 10.50
CA ILE A 162 -5.54 -15.68 10.17
C ILE A 162 -5.67 -14.97 8.83
N TYR A 163 -5.00 -13.82 8.67
CA TYR A 163 -4.99 -13.09 7.41
C TYR A 163 -4.38 -13.90 6.28
N LEU A 164 -3.28 -14.60 6.55
CA LEU A 164 -2.60 -15.47 5.59
C LEU A 164 -3.53 -16.60 5.13
N ARG A 165 -4.18 -17.32 6.06
CA ARG A 165 -5.15 -18.37 5.72
C ARG A 165 -6.31 -17.84 4.86
N ARG A 166 -6.84 -16.65 5.17
CA ARG A 166 -7.94 -16.03 4.42
C ARG A 166 -7.50 -15.53 3.03
N THR A 167 -6.24 -15.16 2.85
CA THR A 167 -5.73 -14.61 1.57
C THR A 167 -4.97 -15.63 0.71
N MET A 168 -4.82 -16.86 1.19
CA MET A 168 -4.22 -17.97 0.44
C MET A 168 -5.25 -18.82 -0.30
N VAL A 169 -6.53 -18.65 0.00
CA VAL A 169 -7.61 -19.46 -0.54
C VAL A 169 -8.35 -18.64 -1.60
N ALA A 170 -8.78 -19.30 -2.67
CA ALA A 170 -9.63 -18.69 -3.68
C ALA A 170 -11.03 -18.45 -3.12
N ASP A 171 -11.26 -17.19 -2.75
CA ASP A 171 -12.47 -16.69 -2.12
C ASP A 171 -12.64 -15.21 -2.56
N GLU A 172 -13.88 -14.82 -2.83
CA GLU A 172 -14.27 -13.45 -3.18
C GLU A 172 -13.91 -12.45 -2.06
N GLU A 173 -13.89 -12.90 -0.80
CA GLU A 173 -13.49 -12.09 0.36
C GLU A 173 -12.06 -11.55 0.20
N VAL A 174 -11.19 -12.26 -0.53
CA VAL A 174 -9.80 -11.84 -0.78
C VAL A 174 -9.74 -10.48 -1.48
N MET A 175 -10.69 -10.19 -2.38
CA MET A 175 -10.77 -8.90 -3.03
C MET A 175 -11.14 -7.78 -2.06
N ALA A 176 -12.04 -8.05 -1.09
CA ALA A 176 -12.45 -7.06 -0.12
C ALA A 176 -11.27 -6.57 0.73
N TYR A 177 -10.34 -7.46 1.10
CA TYR A 177 -9.12 -7.09 1.84
C TYR A 177 -8.19 -6.13 1.08
N VAL A 178 -8.30 -6.02 -0.24
CA VAL A 178 -7.51 -5.09 -1.06
C VAL A 178 -8.33 -3.86 -1.42
N LEU A 179 -9.56 -4.06 -1.89
CA LEU A 179 -10.42 -3.00 -2.40
C LEU A 179 -10.88 -2.06 -1.30
N ILE A 180 -11.22 -2.56 -0.10
CA ILE A 180 -11.68 -1.69 0.99
C ILE A 180 -10.55 -0.74 1.43
N PRO A 181 -9.33 -1.20 1.74
CA PRO A 181 -8.24 -0.28 2.09
C PRO A 181 -7.84 0.66 0.94
N LEU A 182 -7.88 0.20 -0.31
CA LEU A 182 -7.64 1.06 -1.47
C LEU A 182 -8.70 2.15 -1.62
N LEU A 183 -9.98 1.81 -1.45
CA LEU A 183 -11.09 2.75 -1.50
C LEU A 183 -10.95 3.80 -0.38
N LEU A 184 -10.65 3.36 0.84
CA LEU A 184 -10.39 4.26 1.97
C LEU A 184 -9.19 5.18 1.69
N LEU A 185 -8.11 4.65 1.11
CA LEU A 185 -6.96 5.44 0.73
C LEU A 185 -7.30 6.46 -0.38
N ALA A 186 -8.04 6.05 -1.40
CA ALA A 186 -8.47 6.92 -2.49
C ALA A 186 -9.39 8.04 -1.99
N LEU A 187 -10.36 7.70 -1.14
CA LEU A 187 -11.26 8.66 -0.49
C LEU A 187 -10.47 9.65 0.38
N HIS A 188 -9.51 9.14 1.17
CA HIS A 188 -8.63 9.97 1.98
C HIS A 188 -7.82 10.96 1.14
N LEU A 189 -7.21 10.49 0.04
CA LEU A 189 -6.47 11.34 -0.89
C LEU A 189 -7.36 12.41 -1.52
N TRP A 190 -8.56 12.03 -1.97
CA TRP A 190 -9.53 12.96 -2.56
C TRP A 190 -9.94 14.07 -1.57
N LEU A 191 -10.25 13.69 -0.32
CA LEU A 191 -10.62 14.65 0.73
C LEU A 191 -9.44 15.53 1.18
N ALA A 192 -8.22 15.01 1.16
CA ALA A 192 -7.01 15.76 1.51
C ALA A 192 -6.66 16.81 0.44
N ASP A 193 -6.78 16.46 -0.85
CA ASP A 193 -6.53 17.39 -1.94
C ASP A 193 -7.57 18.52 -2.00
N GLY A 194 -8.85 18.23 -1.70
CA GLY A 194 -9.90 19.25 -1.61
C GLY A 194 -9.59 20.38 -0.60
N ARG A 195 -8.82 20.10 0.47
CA ARG A 195 -8.35 21.12 1.43
C ARG A 195 -7.25 22.00 0.84
N ARG A 196 -6.37 21.46 -0.01
CA ARG A 196 -5.33 22.23 -0.70
C ARG A 196 -5.92 23.17 -1.75
N THR A 197 -6.91 22.72 -2.52
CA THR A 197 -7.55 23.55 -3.55
C THR A 197 -8.36 24.71 -2.95
N ARG A 198 -9.03 24.50 -1.81
CA ARG A 198 -9.73 25.60 -1.09
C ARG A 198 -8.78 26.68 -0.57
N ARG A 199 -7.56 26.32 -0.16
CA ARG A 199 -6.54 27.28 0.27
C ARG A 199 -6.09 28.22 -0.86
N TRP A 200 -6.15 27.76 -2.12
CA TRP A 200 -5.78 28.57 -3.28
C TRP A 200 -6.92 29.47 -3.75
N GLY A 201 -8.18 29.01 -3.66
CA GLY A 201 -9.35 29.83 -3.99
C GLY A 201 -9.58 31.04 -3.08
N TRP A 202 -8.98 31.05 -1.87
CA TRP A 202 -9.06 32.19 -0.95
C TRP A 202 -7.99 33.26 -1.25
N CYS A 203 -6.86 32.89 -1.84
CA CYS A 203 -5.83 33.87 -2.22
C CYS A 203 -6.18 34.66 -3.49
N SER A 204 -7.14 34.20 -4.29
CA SER A 204 -7.63 34.95 -5.47
C SER A 204 -8.77 35.93 -5.17
N ALA A 205 -9.27 35.99 -3.93
CA ALA A 205 -10.43 36.80 -3.58
C ALA A 205 -10.09 38.13 -2.87
N SER A 206 -8.82 38.42 -2.60
CA SER A 206 -8.39 39.61 -1.86
C SER A 206 -7.67 40.66 -2.73
N SER A 207 -7.81 40.60 -4.06
CA SER A 207 -7.16 41.53 -5.00
C SER A 207 -8.13 42.38 -5.82
N SER A 208 -9.36 42.57 -5.34
CA SER A 208 -10.39 43.38 -6.01
C SER A 208 -10.90 44.49 -5.11
#